data_AF-A0A9E0IKY9-F1
#
_entry.id   AF-A0A9E0IKY9-F1
#
_cell.length_a   1.000
_cell.length_b   1.000
_cell.length_c   1.000
_cell.angle_alpha   90.00
_cell.angle_beta   90.00
_cell.angle_gamma   90.00
#
_symmetry.space_group_name_H-M   'P 1'
#
loop_
_entity.id
_entity.type
_entity.pdbx_description
1 polymer ?
#
loop_
_entity_poly.entity_id
_entity_poly.type
_entity_poly.pdbx_seq_one_letter_code
_entity_poly.pdbx_strand_id
1 'polypeptide(L)'
;MTDRPWTHLGAAVRRRVVTLVLVLAALFGLAAPAAAERVLPVRRHEGRITVVAERGLDSTADRLLASSGKRLALIEADLPGLPRPDHVEIRVVDDAADMQAVAPDGRRVPAWAAGVAFPDLGVLIVARTRGGQVIDVGETLAHELAHLALGAAVGARAPRWLHEGFAYQHSADWSWDRTETLAQMAWAGNIQPLDELERTFPAAELPAQRAYAQSYDFVGFLAKRGRWEDREDDGDRWPFRRFLGQLAAGADLDSAARAAFGRPLEALYQEWREDLRRRFFLLPAGVFAFLLWAVSAVLLVLAWRRRRRQNRERLARWELEEAEAMARRAERERELALLAQLQTVPPAPPRWMN
;
A
#
# COMPACT_ATOMS: atom_id res chain seq x y z
N MET A 1 -81.74 9.04 -7.33
CA MET A 1 -80.64 9.89 -7.83
C MET A 1 -79.40 9.53 -7.02
N THR A 2 -78.35 8.89 -7.51
CA THR A 2 -77.86 8.67 -8.88
C THR A 2 -77.02 7.38 -8.90
N ASP A 3 -77.52 6.32 -9.53
CA ASP A 3 -76.68 5.16 -9.89
C ASP A 3 -75.93 5.49 -11.19
N ARG A 4 -74.60 5.45 -11.14
CA ARG A 4 -73.73 5.63 -12.32
C ARG A 4 -73.45 4.26 -12.96
N PRO A 5 -73.90 4.00 -14.21
CA PRO A 5 -73.81 2.68 -14.82
C PRO A 5 -72.55 2.53 -15.70
N TRP A 6 -71.34 2.71 -15.15
CA TRP A 6 -70.10 2.60 -15.93
C TRP A 6 -68.91 2.07 -15.13
N THR A 7 -68.99 0.84 -14.60
CA THR A 7 -67.82 0.18 -13.96
C THR A 7 -67.51 -1.23 -14.48
N HIS A 8 -68.25 -1.75 -15.48
CA HIS A 8 -68.04 -3.13 -15.96
C HIS A 8 -67.31 -3.27 -17.31
N LEU A 9 -67.05 -2.18 -18.05
CA LEU A 9 -66.28 -2.25 -19.30
C LEU A 9 -64.74 -2.22 -19.13
N GLY A 10 -64.22 -1.85 -17.94
CA GLY A 10 -62.76 -1.73 -17.72
C GLY A 10 -62.03 -3.04 -17.43
N ALA A 11 -62.70 -4.01 -16.82
CA ALA A 11 -62.05 -5.24 -16.35
C ALA A 11 -61.76 -6.24 -17.49
N ALA A 12 -62.69 -6.36 -18.44
CA ALA A 12 -62.54 -7.26 -19.59
C ALA A 12 -61.48 -6.74 -20.58
N VAL A 13 -61.42 -5.42 -20.80
CA VAL A 13 -60.41 -4.79 -21.66
C VAL A 13 -59.03 -4.85 -21.01
N ARG A 14 -58.91 -4.60 -19.69
CA ARG A 14 -57.63 -4.77 -18.96
C ARG A 14 -57.12 -6.21 -19.00
N ARG A 15 -58.00 -7.21 -18.84
CA ARG A 15 -57.59 -8.62 -18.96
C ARG A 15 -57.08 -8.94 -20.36
N ARG A 16 -57.76 -8.48 -21.41
CA ARG A 16 -57.31 -8.72 -22.81
C ARG A 16 -56.00 -8.00 -23.14
N VAL A 17 -55.77 -6.80 -22.62
CA VAL A 17 -54.49 -6.07 -22.79
C VAL A 17 -53.35 -6.76 -22.03
N VAL A 18 -53.59 -7.21 -20.79
CA VAL A 18 -52.58 -7.95 -20.00
C VAL A 18 -52.24 -9.30 -20.65
N THR A 19 -53.23 -10.03 -21.17
CA THR A 19 -52.97 -11.26 -21.93
C THR A 19 -52.20 -10.98 -23.22
N LEU A 20 -52.50 -9.90 -23.94
CA LEU A 20 -51.77 -9.51 -25.15
C LEU A 20 -50.31 -9.12 -24.86
N VAL A 21 -50.05 -8.41 -23.75
CA VAL A 21 -48.69 -8.04 -23.29
C VAL A 21 -47.91 -9.28 -22.85
N LEU A 22 -48.54 -10.24 -22.17
CA LEU A 22 -47.89 -11.51 -21.79
C LEU A 22 -47.61 -12.41 -23.00
N VAL A 23 -48.48 -12.43 -24.00
CA VAL A 23 -48.25 -13.16 -25.25
C VAL A 23 -47.18 -12.47 -26.11
N LEU A 24 -47.12 -11.14 -26.14
CA LEU A 24 -46.02 -10.40 -26.77
C LEU A 24 -44.70 -10.56 -26.01
N ALA A 25 -44.69 -10.65 -24.68
CA ALA A 25 -43.49 -10.95 -23.90
C ALA A 25 -43.04 -12.42 -24.04
N ALA A 26 -43.95 -13.34 -24.34
CA ALA A 26 -43.62 -14.74 -24.65
C ALA A 26 -43.16 -14.91 -26.11
N LEU A 27 -43.67 -14.11 -27.06
CA LEU A 27 -43.25 -14.09 -28.46
C LEU A 27 -41.95 -13.29 -28.68
N PHE A 28 -41.74 -12.23 -27.90
CA PHE A 28 -40.43 -11.60 -27.67
C PHE A 28 -39.82 -12.20 -26.41
N GLY A 29 -39.70 -13.52 -26.37
CA GLY A 29 -38.68 -14.15 -25.56
C GLY A 29 -37.36 -13.48 -25.93
N LEU A 30 -36.96 -12.48 -25.14
CA LEU A 30 -35.59 -12.04 -25.02
C LEU A 30 -34.87 -13.30 -24.55
N ALA A 31 -34.48 -14.14 -25.50
CA ALA A 31 -33.37 -15.03 -25.31
C ALA A 31 -32.29 -14.12 -24.78
N ALA A 32 -32.02 -14.20 -23.48
CA ALA A 32 -30.78 -13.68 -22.94
C ALA A 32 -29.72 -14.17 -23.92
N PRO A 33 -28.93 -13.28 -24.54
CA PRO A 33 -27.96 -13.72 -25.53
C PRO A 33 -27.20 -14.85 -24.87
N ALA A 34 -27.26 -16.05 -25.46
CA ALA A 34 -26.45 -17.16 -25.00
C ALA A 34 -25.04 -16.59 -24.89
N ALA A 35 -24.51 -16.52 -23.66
CA ALA A 35 -23.26 -15.84 -23.39
C ALA A 35 -22.25 -16.40 -24.37
N ALA A 36 -21.87 -15.60 -25.37
CA ALA A 36 -20.95 -16.04 -26.39
C ALA A 36 -19.69 -16.48 -25.66
N GLU A 37 -19.25 -17.72 -25.89
CA GLU A 37 -18.06 -18.27 -25.27
C GLU A 37 -16.92 -17.28 -25.48
N ARG A 38 -16.45 -16.65 -24.39
CA ARG A 38 -15.41 -15.63 -24.47
C ARG A 38 -14.10 -16.32 -24.80
N VAL A 39 -13.67 -16.17 -26.04
CA VAL A 39 -12.42 -16.73 -26.52
C VAL A 39 -11.25 -15.90 -26.00
N LEU A 40 -10.22 -16.56 -25.47
CA LEU A 40 -8.94 -15.97 -25.06
C LEU A 40 -7.85 -16.35 -26.09
N PRO A 41 -7.80 -15.69 -27.26
CA PRO A 41 -6.95 -16.12 -28.37
C PRO A 41 -5.47 -15.80 -28.16
N VAL A 42 -5.14 -14.82 -27.32
CA VAL A 42 -3.74 -14.48 -27.01
C VAL A 42 -3.23 -15.55 -26.06
N ARG A 43 -2.13 -16.21 -26.43
CA ARG A 43 -1.47 -17.20 -25.58
C ARG A 43 0.02 -16.90 -25.47
N ARG A 44 0.54 -16.93 -24.26
CA ARG A 44 1.96 -16.84 -23.91
C ARG A 44 2.29 -17.94 -22.92
N HIS A 45 3.50 -18.48 -22.98
CA HIS A 45 3.87 -19.62 -22.16
C HIS A 45 5.36 -19.59 -21.82
N GLU A 46 5.68 -19.85 -20.55
CA GLU A 46 7.05 -20.01 -20.07
C GLU A 46 7.07 -21.00 -18.89
N GLY A 47 7.79 -22.12 -19.07
CA GLY A 47 7.91 -23.16 -18.04
C GLY A 47 6.54 -23.74 -17.64
N ARG A 48 6.13 -23.53 -16.39
CA ARG A 48 4.81 -23.98 -15.89
C ARG A 48 3.72 -22.92 -15.94
N ILE A 49 4.02 -21.73 -16.46
CA ILE A 49 3.09 -20.59 -16.48
C ILE A 49 2.57 -20.41 -17.90
N THR A 50 1.25 -20.37 -18.05
CA THR A 50 0.57 -19.98 -19.29
C THR A 50 -0.25 -18.74 -19.02
N VAL A 51 -0.11 -17.72 -19.86
CA VAL A 51 -1.01 -16.56 -19.86
C VAL A 51 -1.91 -16.66 -21.09
N VAL A 52 -3.22 -16.67 -20.89
CA VAL A 52 -4.23 -16.56 -21.95
C VAL A 52 -5.01 -15.26 -21.78
N ALA A 53 -5.25 -14.54 -22.85
CA ALA A 53 -5.86 -13.21 -22.77
C ALA A 53 -6.81 -12.91 -23.93
N GLU A 54 -7.68 -11.93 -23.70
CA GLU A 54 -8.56 -11.38 -24.73
C GLU A 54 -7.76 -10.72 -25.87
N ARG A 55 -8.39 -10.63 -27.04
CA ARG A 55 -7.79 -10.00 -28.22
C ARG A 55 -7.42 -8.54 -27.90
N GLY A 56 -6.18 -8.16 -28.20
CA GLY A 56 -5.67 -6.80 -27.96
C GLY A 56 -4.93 -6.64 -26.63
N LEU A 57 -4.90 -7.68 -25.78
CA LEU A 57 -4.17 -7.68 -24.51
C LEU A 57 -2.76 -8.30 -24.62
N ASP A 58 -2.22 -8.45 -25.83
CA ASP A 58 -0.89 -9.03 -26.09
C ASP A 58 0.21 -8.44 -25.20
N SER A 59 0.34 -7.11 -25.17
CA SER A 59 1.36 -6.44 -24.35
C SER A 59 1.16 -6.66 -22.85
N THR A 60 -0.09 -6.78 -22.39
CA THR A 60 -0.41 -7.09 -21.00
C THR A 60 -0.02 -8.53 -20.69
N ALA A 61 -0.35 -9.48 -21.57
CA ALA A 61 0.03 -10.88 -21.42
C ALA A 61 1.55 -11.05 -21.36
N ASP A 62 2.31 -10.34 -22.22
CA ASP A 62 3.77 -10.34 -22.21
C ASP A 62 4.35 -9.81 -20.88
N ARG A 63 3.84 -8.67 -20.39
CA ARG A 63 4.27 -8.09 -19.10
C ARG A 63 3.95 -8.99 -17.91
N LEU A 64 2.76 -9.59 -17.90
CA LEU A 64 2.36 -10.49 -16.83
C LEU A 64 3.22 -11.75 -16.83
N LEU A 65 3.44 -12.39 -17.99
CA LEU A 65 4.30 -13.57 -18.08
C LEU A 65 5.72 -13.26 -17.56
N ALA A 66 6.33 -12.17 -18.04
CA ALA A 66 7.69 -11.76 -17.67
C ALA A 66 7.88 -11.51 -16.15
N SER A 67 6.82 -11.09 -15.44
CA SER A 67 6.87 -10.86 -13.99
C SER A 67 6.40 -12.05 -13.15
N SER A 68 5.59 -12.95 -13.72
CA SER A 68 4.94 -14.05 -12.99
C SER A 68 5.94 -15.03 -12.39
N GLY A 69 6.98 -15.42 -13.14
CA GLY A 69 8.00 -16.35 -12.66
C GLY A 69 8.73 -15.85 -11.41
N LYS A 70 9.16 -14.59 -11.42
CA LYS A 70 9.83 -13.95 -10.27
C LYS A 70 8.88 -13.81 -9.07
N ARG A 71 7.64 -13.37 -9.29
CA ARG A 71 6.64 -13.20 -8.23
C ARG A 71 6.32 -14.53 -7.56
N LEU A 72 6.08 -15.56 -8.35
CA LEU A 72 5.77 -16.90 -7.85
C LEU A 72 6.96 -17.49 -7.08
N ALA A 73 8.19 -17.28 -7.53
CA ALA A 73 9.39 -17.71 -6.79
C ALA A 73 9.53 -17.02 -5.42
N LEU A 74 9.20 -15.73 -5.33
CA LEU A 74 9.20 -14.99 -4.05
C LEU A 74 8.12 -15.51 -3.09
N ILE A 75 6.94 -15.87 -3.60
CA ILE A 75 5.86 -16.46 -2.82
C ILE A 75 6.26 -17.86 -2.32
N GLU A 76 6.78 -18.71 -3.22
CA GLU A 76 7.17 -20.09 -2.88
C GLU A 76 8.37 -20.17 -1.95
N ALA A 77 9.17 -19.12 -1.83
CA ALA A 77 10.23 -19.02 -0.83
C ALA A 77 9.70 -19.12 0.61
N ASP A 78 8.42 -18.78 0.85
CA ASP A 78 7.74 -18.96 2.14
C ASP A 78 6.97 -20.28 2.26
N LEU A 79 6.99 -21.12 1.21
CA LEU A 79 6.35 -22.44 1.17
C LEU A 79 7.36 -23.57 0.89
N PRO A 80 8.58 -23.58 1.47
CA PRO A 80 9.62 -24.51 1.07
C PRO A 80 9.21 -25.97 1.36
N GLY A 81 9.31 -26.81 0.33
CA GLY A 81 9.00 -28.24 0.44
C GLY A 81 7.50 -28.56 0.55
N LEU A 82 6.62 -27.57 0.42
CA LEU A 82 5.17 -27.78 0.41
C LEU A 82 4.66 -28.07 -1.03
N PRO A 83 3.48 -28.70 -1.17
CA PRO A 83 2.88 -28.91 -2.46
C PRO A 83 2.73 -27.59 -3.24
N ARG A 84 2.99 -27.65 -4.54
CA ARG A 84 2.91 -26.50 -5.45
C ARG A 84 2.08 -26.87 -6.68
N PRO A 85 1.49 -25.88 -7.37
CA PRO A 85 0.81 -26.13 -8.64
C PRO A 85 1.80 -26.61 -9.71
N ASP A 86 1.46 -27.71 -10.37
CA ASP A 86 2.21 -28.24 -11.53
C ASP A 86 2.08 -27.33 -12.74
N HIS A 87 0.93 -26.68 -12.90
CA HIS A 87 0.63 -25.69 -13.92
C HIS A 87 -0.03 -24.45 -13.31
N VAL A 88 0.27 -23.28 -13.87
CA VAL A 88 -0.38 -22.01 -13.52
C VAL A 88 -0.91 -21.37 -14.80
N GLU A 89 -2.23 -21.34 -14.97
CA GLU A 89 -2.91 -20.65 -16.06
C GLU A 89 -3.46 -19.31 -15.57
N ILE A 90 -3.00 -18.23 -16.18
CA ILE A 90 -3.40 -16.86 -15.90
C ILE A 90 -4.33 -16.42 -17.03
N ARG A 91 -5.62 -16.24 -16.74
CA ARG A 91 -6.62 -15.73 -17.68
C ARG A 91 -6.75 -14.22 -17.51
N VAL A 92 -6.62 -13.47 -18.59
CA VAL A 92 -6.66 -12.00 -18.56
C VAL A 92 -7.83 -11.48 -19.37
N VAL A 93 -8.69 -10.70 -18.73
CA VAL A 93 -9.84 -10.02 -19.35
C VAL A 93 -9.71 -8.50 -19.26
N ASP A 94 -10.38 -7.78 -20.15
CA ASP A 94 -10.34 -6.33 -20.17
C ASP A 94 -11.11 -5.70 -19.01
N ASP A 95 -12.33 -6.18 -18.74
CA ASP A 95 -13.17 -5.72 -17.63
C ASP A 95 -13.54 -6.87 -16.69
N ALA A 96 -13.60 -6.60 -15.39
CA ALA A 96 -13.96 -7.56 -14.35
C ALA A 96 -15.34 -8.22 -14.57
N ALA A 97 -16.27 -7.54 -15.25
CA ALA A 97 -17.56 -8.10 -15.63
C ALA A 97 -17.44 -9.37 -16.49
N ASP A 98 -16.31 -9.54 -17.18
CA ASP A 98 -16.07 -10.65 -18.12
C ASP A 98 -15.44 -11.88 -17.45
N MET A 99 -14.98 -11.76 -16.21
CA MET A 99 -14.27 -12.84 -15.51
C MET A 99 -15.13 -14.10 -15.35
N GLN A 100 -16.44 -13.96 -15.11
CA GLN A 100 -17.34 -15.10 -14.96
C GLN A 100 -17.47 -15.92 -16.24
N ALA A 101 -17.34 -15.29 -17.42
CA ALA A 101 -17.44 -15.96 -18.72
C ALA A 101 -16.19 -16.79 -19.07
N VAL A 102 -15.05 -16.50 -18.41
CA VAL A 102 -13.80 -17.23 -18.60
C VAL A 102 -13.41 -18.03 -17.35
N ALA A 103 -14.34 -18.21 -16.41
CA ALA A 103 -14.11 -19.06 -15.24
C ALA A 103 -14.15 -20.55 -15.60
N PRO A 104 -13.43 -21.42 -14.87
CA PRO A 104 -13.58 -22.86 -15.03
C PRO A 104 -15.03 -23.31 -14.80
N ASP A 105 -15.43 -24.39 -15.46
CA ASP A 105 -16.81 -24.90 -15.40
C ASP A 105 -17.29 -25.12 -13.97
N GLY A 106 -18.51 -24.65 -13.69
CA GLY A 106 -19.14 -24.77 -12.36
C GLY A 106 -18.56 -23.84 -11.29
N ARG A 107 -17.57 -22.98 -11.61
CA ARG A 107 -17.01 -22.01 -10.67
C ARG A 107 -17.71 -20.65 -10.75
N ARG A 108 -17.81 -20.00 -9.60
CA ARG A 108 -18.40 -18.65 -9.47
C ARG A 108 -17.31 -17.63 -9.20
N VAL A 109 -17.45 -16.48 -9.82
CA VAL A 109 -16.60 -15.30 -9.59
C VAL A 109 -17.41 -14.26 -8.81
N PRO A 110 -16.91 -13.72 -7.69
CA PRO A 110 -17.59 -12.65 -6.99
C PRO A 110 -17.68 -11.39 -7.87
N ALA A 111 -18.86 -10.77 -7.94
CA ALA A 111 -19.07 -9.60 -8.81
C ALA A 111 -18.22 -8.36 -8.45
N TRP A 112 -17.72 -8.31 -7.22
CA TRP A 112 -16.85 -7.22 -6.75
C TRP A 112 -15.36 -7.45 -7.05
N ALA A 113 -14.98 -8.67 -7.45
CA ALA A 113 -13.60 -9.09 -7.56
C ALA A 113 -12.91 -8.49 -8.80
N ALA A 114 -11.65 -8.10 -8.64
CA ALA A 114 -10.75 -7.70 -9.72
C ALA A 114 -9.84 -8.86 -10.19
N GLY A 115 -9.73 -9.88 -9.36
CA GLY A 115 -8.98 -11.12 -9.59
C GLY A 115 -9.64 -12.27 -8.83
N VAL A 116 -9.38 -13.50 -9.27
CA VAL A 116 -9.80 -14.71 -8.53
C VAL A 116 -8.87 -15.87 -8.83
N ALA A 117 -8.52 -16.64 -7.81
CA ALA A 117 -7.74 -17.86 -7.91
C ALA A 117 -8.59 -19.12 -7.66
N PHE A 118 -8.27 -20.18 -8.40
CA PHE A 118 -8.79 -21.55 -8.25
C PHE A 118 -7.60 -22.48 -7.99
N PRO A 119 -7.12 -22.59 -6.74
CA PRO A 119 -5.87 -23.27 -6.42
C PRO A 119 -5.83 -24.74 -6.82
N ASP A 120 -6.96 -25.44 -6.71
CA ASP A 120 -7.13 -26.85 -7.05
C ASP A 120 -7.04 -27.13 -8.56
N LEU A 121 -7.19 -26.10 -9.39
CA LEU A 121 -7.07 -26.19 -10.84
C LEU A 121 -5.78 -25.55 -11.37
N GLY A 122 -5.03 -24.84 -10.53
CA GLY A 122 -3.90 -24.03 -10.98
C GLY A 122 -4.32 -22.91 -11.94
N VAL A 123 -5.55 -22.40 -11.82
CA VAL A 123 -6.08 -21.33 -12.68
C VAL A 123 -6.29 -20.07 -11.85
N LEU A 124 -5.93 -18.91 -12.39
CA LEU A 124 -6.36 -17.61 -11.87
C LEU A 124 -6.83 -16.71 -12.99
N ILE A 125 -7.66 -15.72 -12.65
CA ILE A 125 -8.21 -14.74 -13.58
C ILE A 125 -7.88 -13.35 -13.04
N VAL A 126 -7.45 -12.44 -13.91
CA VAL A 126 -7.20 -11.02 -13.58
C VAL A 126 -7.85 -10.10 -14.61
N ALA A 127 -8.45 -9.01 -14.14
CA ALA A 127 -9.03 -7.98 -14.99
C ALA A 127 -8.12 -6.75 -15.10
N ARG A 128 -8.09 -6.10 -16.28
CA ARG A 128 -7.39 -4.82 -16.46
C ARG A 128 -8.18 -3.65 -15.87
N THR A 129 -9.50 -3.71 -15.96
CA THR A 129 -10.40 -2.63 -15.56
C THR A 129 -11.61 -3.15 -14.79
N ARG A 130 -12.27 -2.27 -14.04
CA ARG A 130 -13.57 -2.54 -13.41
C ARG A 130 -14.46 -1.32 -13.58
N GLY A 131 -15.51 -1.45 -14.39
CA GLY A 131 -16.42 -0.33 -14.66
C GLY A 131 -15.68 0.85 -15.30
N GLY A 132 -14.69 0.56 -16.15
CA GLY A 132 -13.85 1.57 -16.81
C GLY A 132 -12.72 2.15 -15.96
N GLN A 133 -12.60 1.82 -14.68
CA GLN A 133 -11.45 2.19 -13.86
C GLN A 133 -10.30 1.20 -14.05
N VAL A 134 -9.10 1.71 -14.31
CA VAL A 134 -7.88 0.89 -14.44
C VAL A 134 -7.48 0.36 -13.08
N ILE A 135 -7.21 -0.95 -13.02
CA ILE A 135 -6.71 -1.64 -11.82
C ILE A 135 -5.21 -1.88 -11.97
N ASP A 136 -4.48 -1.91 -10.85
CA ASP A 136 -3.13 -2.44 -10.84
C ASP A 136 -3.16 -3.96 -11.04
N VAL A 137 -3.03 -4.37 -12.30
CA VAL A 137 -3.00 -5.78 -12.71
C VAL A 137 -1.79 -6.51 -12.11
N GLY A 138 -0.68 -5.81 -11.84
CA GLY A 138 0.53 -6.39 -11.27
C GLY A 138 0.36 -6.76 -9.80
N GLU A 139 -0.22 -5.86 -9.00
CA GLU A 139 -0.61 -6.13 -7.62
C GLU A 139 -1.68 -7.23 -7.56
N THR A 140 -2.72 -7.13 -8.38
CA THR A 140 -3.80 -8.14 -8.45
C THR A 140 -3.23 -9.52 -8.80
N LEU A 141 -2.36 -9.60 -9.81
CA LEU A 141 -1.69 -10.86 -10.17
C LEU A 141 -0.90 -11.45 -9.00
N ALA A 142 -0.13 -10.62 -8.28
CA ALA A 142 0.65 -11.09 -7.15
C ALA A 142 -0.24 -11.62 -6.02
N HIS A 143 -1.38 -10.97 -5.79
CA HIS A 143 -2.40 -11.38 -4.82
C HIS A 143 -2.98 -12.75 -5.18
N GLU A 144 -3.44 -12.92 -6.42
CA GLU A 144 -4.03 -14.18 -6.88
C GLU A 144 -2.99 -15.31 -6.97
N LEU A 145 -1.75 -15.03 -7.36
CA LEU A 145 -0.67 -16.02 -7.32
C LEU A 145 -0.39 -16.50 -5.89
N ALA A 146 -0.48 -15.61 -4.91
CA ALA A 146 -0.29 -15.97 -3.51
C ALA A 146 -1.44 -16.83 -2.98
N HIS A 147 -2.68 -16.54 -3.35
CA HIS A 147 -3.81 -17.43 -3.06
C HIS A 147 -3.65 -18.81 -3.71
N LEU A 148 -3.22 -18.84 -4.96
CA LEU A 148 -3.01 -20.07 -5.72
C LEU A 148 -1.89 -20.94 -5.09
N ALA A 149 -0.75 -20.32 -4.75
CA ALA A 149 0.36 -21.03 -4.12
C ALA A 149 0.03 -21.51 -2.70
N LEU A 150 -0.55 -20.65 -1.86
CA LEU A 150 -0.96 -21.03 -0.51
C LEU A 150 -2.04 -22.11 -0.54
N GLY A 151 -3.05 -21.96 -1.40
CA GLY A 151 -4.12 -22.93 -1.56
C GLY A 151 -3.63 -24.29 -2.03
N ALA A 152 -2.63 -24.35 -2.92
CA ALA A 152 -1.97 -25.61 -3.27
C ALA A 152 -1.21 -26.22 -2.08
N ALA A 153 -0.52 -25.39 -1.29
CA ALA A 153 0.32 -25.84 -0.18
C ALA A 153 -0.46 -26.37 1.03
N VAL A 154 -1.53 -25.68 1.44
CA VAL A 154 -2.27 -26.00 2.68
C VAL A 154 -3.76 -26.32 2.47
N GLY A 155 -4.29 -26.09 1.27
CA GLY A 155 -5.69 -26.35 0.93
C GLY A 155 -6.67 -25.57 1.81
N ALA A 156 -7.83 -26.18 2.09
CA ALA A 156 -8.90 -25.59 2.91
C ALA A 156 -8.54 -25.43 4.41
N ARG A 157 -7.32 -25.78 4.82
CA ARG A 157 -6.85 -25.62 6.21
C ARG A 157 -6.39 -24.21 6.52
N ALA A 158 -6.08 -23.40 5.51
CA ALA A 158 -5.87 -21.98 5.72
C ALA A 158 -7.21 -21.29 5.97
N PRO A 159 -7.41 -20.68 7.15
CA PRO A 159 -8.56 -19.81 7.39
C PRO A 159 -8.46 -18.58 6.51
N ARG A 160 -9.58 -17.85 6.39
CA ARG A 160 -9.64 -16.71 5.47
C ARG A 160 -8.61 -15.62 5.79
N TRP A 161 -8.43 -15.26 7.06
CA TRP A 161 -7.41 -14.27 7.44
C TRP A 161 -5.99 -14.67 7.00
N LEU A 162 -5.67 -15.97 6.98
CA LEU A 162 -4.36 -16.43 6.54
C LEU A 162 -4.22 -16.31 5.02
N HIS A 163 -5.25 -16.70 4.26
CA HIS A 163 -5.28 -16.51 2.81
C HIS A 163 -5.07 -15.05 2.41
N GLU A 164 -5.85 -14.16 3.01
CA GLU A 164 -5.92 -12.75 2.67
C GLU A 164 -4.65 -12.03 3.16
N GLY A 165 -4.23 -12.30 4.39
CA GLY A 165 -3.01 -11.73 4.95
C GLY A 165 -1.75 -12.18 4.21
N PHE A 166 -1.63 -13.48 3.87
CA PHE A 166 -0.52 -14.01 3.08
C PHE A 166 -0.49 -13.38 1.68
N ALA A 167 -1.65 -13.26 1.02
CA ALA A 167 -1.72 -12.62 -0.28
C ALA A 167 -1.28 -11.15 -0.24
N TYR A 168 -1.75 -10.38 0.74
CA TYR A 168 -1.32 -8.99 0.92
C TYR A 168 0.17 -8.84 1.27
N GLN A 169 0.78 -9.80 1.98
CA GLN A 169 2.23 -9.78 2.25
C GLN A 169 3.08 -9.89 0.97
N HIS A 170 2.53 -10.48 -0.10
CA HIS A 170 3.22 -10.66 -1.38
C HIS A 170 2.72 -9.74 -2.50
N SER A 171 1.56 -9.11 -2.34
CA SER A 171 0.94 -8.28 -3.37
C SER A 171 1.09 -6.78 -3.12
N ALA A 172 0.95 -6.34 -1.87
CA ALA A 172 0.78 -4.94 -1.58
C ALA A 172 2.09 -4.26 -1.16
N ASP A 173 2.30 -3.11 -1.78
CA ASP A 173 3.22 -2.11 -1.26
C ASP A 173 2.62 -1.43 -0.02
N TRP A 174 3.43 -0.57 0.60
CA TRP A 174 3.02 0.19 1.76
C TRP A 174 1.83 1.12 1.42
N SER A 175 0.75 1.01 2.19
CA SER A 175 -0.50 1.75 1.99
C SER A 175 -0.77 2.67 3.20
N TRP A 176 -0.96 3.97 2.90
CA TRP A 176 -1.36 4.96 3.90
C TRP A 176 -2.73 4.63 4.49
N ASP A 177 -3.72 4.31 3.65
CA ASP A 177 -5.09 3.98 4.10
C ASP A 177 -5.11 2.77 5.04
N ARG A 178 -4.28 1.76 4.75
CA ARG A 178 -4.14 0.59 5.64
C ARG A 178 -3.47 0.98 6.95
N THR A 179 -2.43 1.80 6.90
CA THR A 179 -1.72 2.29 8.09
C THR A 179 -2.65 3.13 8.97
N GLU A 180 -3.47 3.99 8.36
CA GLU A 180 -4.48 4.77 9.06
C GLU A 180 -5.55 3.86 9.68
N THR A 181 -6.04 2.87 8.93
CA THR A 181 -7.00 1.88 9.44
C THR A 181 -6.46 1.15 10.67
N LEU A 182 -5.20 0.71 10.62
CA LEU A 182 -4.51 0.06 11.74
C LEU A 182 -4.30 1.01 12.93
N ALA A 183 -3.95 2.27 12.69
CA ALA A 183 -3.84 3.29 13.73
C ALA A 183 -5.16 3.54 14.45
N GLN A 184 -6.24 3.69 13.68
CA GLN A 184 -7.59 3.86 14.21
C GLN A 184 -8.01 2.65 15.05
N MET A 185 -7.73 1.42 14.60
CA MET A 185 -7.98 0.21 15.40
C MET A 185 -7.19 0.19 16.71
N ALA A 186 -5.92 0.55 16.65
CA ALA A 186 -5.04 0.57 17.81
C ALA A 186 -5.56 1.52 18.89
N TRP A 187 -6.10 2.68 18.51
CA TRP A 187 -6.61 3.68 19.44
C TRP A 187 -8.08 3.47 19.85
N ALA A 188 -8.95 3.12 18.91
CA ALA A 188 -10.40 2.99 19.15
C ALA A 188 -10.80 1.60 19.66
N GLY A 189 -9.91 0.60 19.62
CA GLY A 189 -10.17 -0.74 20.14
C GLY A 189 -11.05 -1.63 19.27
N ASN A 190 -11.35 -1.20 18.04
CA ASN A 190 -12.26 -1.89 17.11
C ASN A 190 -11.58 -3.03 16.31
N ILE A 191 -10.81 -3.85 17.01
CA ILE A 191 -10.11 -5.03 16.48
C ILE A 191 -11.08 -6.22 16.50
N GLN A 192 -11.27 -6.91 15.37
CA GLN A 192 -12.17 -8.05 15.26
C GLN A 192 -11.60 -9.29 15.97
N PRO A 193 -12.37 -10.04 16.75
CA PRO A 193 -11.92 -11.32 17.31
C PRO A 193 -11.40 -12.30 16.25
N LEU A 194 -10.50 -13.20 16.65
CA LEU A 194 -9.85 -14.16 15.75
C LEU A 194 -10.86 -15.14 15.10
N ASP A 195 -11.86 -15.58 15.85
CA ASP A 195 -12.90 -16.49 15.36
C ASP A 195 -13.81 -15.85 14.28
N GLU A 196 -14.03 -14.53 14.35
CA GLU A 196 -14.71 -13.79 13.28
C GLU A 196 -13.85 -13.73 12.00
N LEU A 197 -12.55 -13.48 12.16
CA LEU A 197 -11.57 -13.48 11.07
C LEU A 197 -11.42 -14.85 10.38
N GLU A 198 -11.62 -15.94 11.12
CA GLU A 198 -11.59 -17.30 10.57
C GLU A 198 -12.81 -17.61 9.70
N ARG A 199 -14.00 -17.11 10.08
CA ARG A 199 -15.28 -17.56 9.53
C ARG A 199 -15.82 -16.70 8.40
N THR A 200 -15.69 -15.37 8.47
CA THR A 200 -16.39 -14.52 7.49
C THR A 200 -15.72 -13.16 7.37
N PHE A 201 -15.53 -12.66 6.14
CA PHE A 201 -15.27 -11.23 5.97
C PHE A 201 -16.61 -10.56 5.70
N PRO A 202 -16.93 -9.45 6.40
CA PRO A 202 -18.22 -8.78 6.23
C PRO A 202 -18.46 -8.34 4.79
N ALA A 203 -19.72 -8.36 4.34
CA ALA A 203 -20.11 -7.90 2.99
C ALA A 203 -20.04 -6.37 2.80
N ALA A 204 -19.95 -5.60 3.90
CA ALA A 204 -19.86 -4.15 3.87
C ALA A 204 -18.41 -3.67 3.71
N GLU A 205 -18.19 -2.62 2.90
CA GLU A 205 -16.86 -2.15 2.48
C GLU A 205 -15.94 -1.77 3.65
N LEU A 206 -16.43 -0.99 4.64
CA LEU A 206 -15.60 -0.55 5.77
C LEU A 206 -15.21 -1.69 6.72
N PRO A 207 -16.12 -2.57 7.19
CA PRO A 207 -15.72 -3.74 7.98
C PRO A 207 -14.85 -4.75 7.20
N ALA A 208 -14.99 -4.84 5.87
CA ALA A 208 -14.12 -5.66 5.04
C ALA A 208 -12.67 -5.12 5.01
N GLN A 209 -12.49 -3.81 4.77
CA GLN A 209 -11.17 -3.17 4.79
C GLN A 209 -10.44 -3.39 6.11
N ARG A 210 -11.19 -3.37 7.23
CA ARG A 210 -10.66 -3.69 8.55
C ARG A 210 -10.17 -5.14 8.67
N ALA A 211 -10.99 -6.10 8.27
CA ALA A 211 -10.61 -7.52 8.28
C ALA A 211 -9.35 -7.77 7.44
N TYR A 212 -9.24 -7.13 6.26
CA TYR A 212 -8.07 -7.19 5.40
C TYR A 212 -6.82 -6.57 6.05
N ALA A 213 -6.93 -5.36 6.60
CA ALA A 213 -5.82 -4.69 7.27
C ALA A 213 -5.32 -5.51 8.47
N GLN A 214 -6.24 -6.06 9.27
CA GLN A 214 -5.94 -6.90 10.40
C GLN A 214 -5.26 -8.21 9.99
N SER A 215 -5.77 -8.87 8.96
CA SER A 215 -5.20 -10.10 8.41
C SER A 215 -3.77 -9.89 7.89
N TYR A 216 -3.56 -8.81 7.13
CA TYR A 216 -2.24 -8.42 6.64
C TYR A 216 -1.24 -8.19 7.77
N ASP A 217 -1.60 -7.39 8.77
CA ASP A 217 -0.68 -7.03 9.85
C ASP A 217 -0.43 -8.21 10.80
N PHE A 218 -1.44 -9.05 11.07
CA PHE A 218 -1.27 -10.25 11.88
C PHE A 218 -0.41 -11.32 11.19
N VAL A 219 -0.63 -11.60 9.89
CA VAL A 219 0.26 -12.51 9.14
C VAL A 219 1.68 -11.92 9.06
N GLY A 220 1.81 -10.61 8.87
CA GLY A 220 3.10 -9.92 8.89
C GLY A 220 3.82 -10.04 10.24
N PHE A 221 3.07 -9.96 11.35
CA PHE A 221 3.59 -10.22 12.69
C PHE A 221 4.07 -11.66 12.80
N LEU A 222 3.25 -12.66 12.44
CA LEU A 222 3.66 -14.07 12.49
C LEU A 222 4.90 -14.35 11.62
N ALA A 223 4.99 -13.71 10.45
CA ALA A 223 6.12 -13.85 9.54
C ALA A 223 7.44 -13.33 10.13
N LYS A 224 7.40 -12.29 10.97
CA LYS A 224 8.59 -11.72 11.64
C LYS A 224 8.83 -12.26 13.03
N ARG A 225 7.84 -12.95 13.60
CA ARG A 225 7.87 -13.44 14.98
C ARG A 225 8.89 -14.59 15.10
N GLY A 226 9.88 -14.40 15.97
CA GLY A 226 10.80 -15.44 16.40
C GLY A 226 10.11 -16.63 17.10
N ARG A 227 10.87 -17.70 17.37
CA ARG A 227 10.30 -18.91 17.99
C ARG A 227 10.03 -18.76 19.48
N TRP A 228 10.88 -18.02 20.17
CA TRP A 228 10.90 -17.95 21.63
C TRP A 228 10.28 -16.66 22.15
N GLU A 229 10.13 -16.52 23.47
CA GLU A 229 9.56 -15.30 24.07
C GLU A 229 10.45 -14.05 23.93
N ASP A 230 11.68 -14.24 23.45
CA ASP A 230 12.55 -13.12 23.12
C ASP A 230 11.88 -12.24 22.06
N ARG A 231 11.62 -10.98 22.44
CA ARG A 231 10.95 -9.98 21.61
C ARG A 231 11.91 -9.31 20.64
N GLU A 232 13.21 -9.50 20.80
CA GLU A 232 14.24 -8.98 19.89
C GLU A 232 14.61 -10.00 18.79
N ASP A 233 14.08 -11.23 18.86
CA ASP A 233 14.17 -12.23 17.80
C ASP A 233 13.16 -11.90 16.68
N ASP A 234 13.56 -10.96 15.82
CA ASP A 234 12.99 -10.79 14.49
C ASP A 234 13.38 -12.03 13.66
N GLY A 235 12.63 -13.11 13.83
CA GLY A 235 12.92 -14.40 13.23
C GLY A 235 13.09 -14.33 11.71
N ASP A 236 13.85 -15.26 11.15
CA ASP A 236 14.15 -15.39 9.71
C ASP A 236 12.97 -15.91 8.86
N ARG A 237 11.73 -15.67 9.30
CA ARG A 237 10.48 -16.27 8.79
C ARG A 237 10.38 -17.79 8.97
N TRP A 238 11.39 -18.47 9.53
CA TRP A 238 11.36 -19.93 9.71
C TRP A 238 10.19 -20.41 10.58
N PRO A 239 9.83 -19.77 11.71
CA PRO A 239 8.67 -20.19 12.49
C PRO A 239 7.38 -20.14 11.67
N PHE A 240 7.19 -19.10 10.87
CA PHE A 240 6.04 -18.98 9.98
C PHE A 240 6.01 -20.07 8.90
N ARG A 241 7.14 -20.36 8.26
CA ARG A 241 7.25 -21.47 7.28
C ARG A 241 6.94 -22.83 7.92
N ARG A 242 7.41 -23.04 9.16
CA ARG A 242 7.08 -24.23 9.94
C ARG A 242 5.59 -24.30 10.26
N PHE A 243 4.96 -23.18 10.63
CA PHE A 243 3.51 -23.10 10.86
C PHE A 243 2.73 -23.54 9.62
N LEU A 244 3.07 -23.00 8.44
CA LEU A 244 2.46 -23.40 7.17
C LEU A 244 2.69 -24.90 6.86
N GLY A 245 3.88 -25.42 7.14
CA GLY A 245 4.18 -26.84 6.98
C GLY A 245 3.39 -27.76 7.91
N GLN A 246 3.10 -27.34 9.15
CA GLN A 246 2.24 -28.09 10.06
C GLN A 246 0.79 -28.13 9.56
N LEU A 247 0.29 -27.01 9.03
CA LEU A 247 -1.03 -26.97 8.41
C LEU A 247 -1.11 -27.89 7.18
N ALA A 248 -0.09 -27.85 6.32
CA ALA A 248 0.02 -28.75 5.17
C ALA A 248 0.03 -30.24 5.59
N ALA A 249 0.69 -30.56 6.71
CA ALA A 249 0.73 -31.90 7.29
C ALA A 249 -0.58 -32.33 7.99
N GLY A 250 -1.57 -31.43 8.09
CA GLY A 250 -2.90 -31.74 8.60
C GLY A 250 -3.17 -31.32 10.04
N ALA A 251 -2.24 -30.62 10.70
CA ALA A 251 -2.48 -30.07 12.03
C ALA A 251 -3.57 -28.98 12.00
N ASP A 252 -4.32 -28.85 13.09
CA ASP A 252 -5.16 -27.68 13.33
C ASP A 252 -4.32 -26.43 13.63
N LEU A 253 -4.96 -25.26 13.59
CA LEU A 253 -4.30 -23.96 13.76
C LEU A 253 -3.56 -23.83 15.09
N ASP A 254 -4.13 -24.29 16.19
CA ASP A 254 -3.53 -24.15 17.51
C ASP A 254 -2.33 -25.11 17.67
N SER A 255 -2.48 -26.35 17.22
CA SER A 255 -1.40 -27.34 17.18
C SER A 255 -0.24 -26.86 16.30
N ALA A 256 -0.53 -26.32 15.12
CA ALA A 256 0.47 -25.74 14.22
C ALA A 256 1.20 -24.55 14.86
N ALA A 257 0.45 -23.65 15.52
CA ALA A 257 1.02 -22.49 16.20
C ALA A 257 1.94 -22.90 17.36
N ARG A 258 1.51 -23.87 18.19
CA ARG A 258 2.35 -24.40 19.28
C ARG A 258 3.62 -25.06 18.76
N ALA A 259 3.50 -25.84 17.68
CA ALA A 259 4.66 -26.51 17.09
C ALA A 259 5.67 -25.52 16.50
N ALA A 260 5.19 -24.39 15.93
CA ALA A 260 6.01 -23.39 15.26
C ALA A 260 6.58 -22.33 16.22
N PHE A 261 5.72 -21.71 17.02
CA PHE A 261 5.99 -20.55 17.87
C PHE A 261 6.00 -20.87 19.37
N GLY A 262 5.76 -22.14 19.76
CA GLY A 262 5.70 -22.53 21.17
C GLY A 262 4.48 -22.04 21.93
N ARG A 263 3.52 -21.39 21.25
CA ARG A 263 2.33 -20.76 21.87
C ARG A 263 1.05 -21.07 21.09
N PRO A 264 -0.11 -21.09 21.78
CA PRO A 264 -1.39 -21.16 21.08
C PRO A 264 -1.62 -19.95 20.18
N LEU A 265 -2.43 -20.12 19.14
CA LEU A 265 -2.71 -19.06 18.17
C LEU A 265 -3.37 -17.85 18.84
N GLU A 266 -4.28 -18.08 19.78
CA GLU A 266 -4.95 -17.01 20.52
C GLU A 266 -3.96 -16.17 21.33
N ALA A 267 -2.92 -16.78 21.93
CA ALA A 267 -1.90 -16.02 22.65
C ALA A 267 -1.06 -15.15 21.70
N LEU A 268 -0.67 -15.69 20.53
CA LEU A 268 0.02 -14.91 19.50
C LEU A 268 -0.84 -13.75 19.00
N TYR A 269 -2.14 -13.98 18.88
CA TYR A 269 -3.10 -12.96 18.48
C TYR A 269 -3.19 -11.84 19.53
N GLN A 270 -3.23 -12.15 20.83
CA GLN A 270 -3.17 -11.13 21.88
C GLN A 270 -1.82 -10.38 21.92
N GLU A 271 -0.69 -11.08 21.73
CA GLU A 271 0.63 -10.46 21.62
C GLU A 271 0.67 -9.44 20.47
N TRP A 272 0.14 -9.82 19.31
CA TRP A 272 0.01 -8.95 18.15
C TRP A 272 -0.84 -7.71 18.46
N ARG A 273 -1.99 -7.86 19.15
CA ARG A 273 -2.84 -6.71 19.53
C ARG A 273 -2.11 -5.71 20.41
N GLU A 274 -1.30 -6.20 21.35
CA GLU A 274 -0.48 -5.32 22.19
C GLU A 274 0.64 -4.65 21.39
N ASP A 275 1.30 -5.40 20.50
CA ASP A 275 2.32 -4.85 19.59
C ASP A 275 1.74 -3.74 18.71
N LEU A 276 0.58 -3.97 18.11
CA LEU A 276 -0.15 -2.98 17.31
C LEU A 276 -0.40 -1.72 18.14
N ARG A 277 -0.96 -1.87 19.35
CA ARG A 277 -1.20 -0.73 20.25
C ARG A 277 0.10 0.02 20.58
N ARG A 278 1.18 -0.69 20.89
CA ARG A 278 2.49 -0.07 21.21
C ARG A 278 3.04 0.70 20.01
N ARG A 279 3.08 0.10 18.82
CA ARG A 279 3.57 0.75 17.58
C ARG A 279 2.84 2.07 17.30
N PHE A 280 1.52 2.07 17.39
CA PHE A 280 0.70 3.24 17.06
C PHE A 280 0.54 4.23 18.23
N PHE A 281 0.73 3.80 19.49
CA PHE A 281 0.77 4.72 20.64
C PHE A 281 2.05 5.57 20.68
N LEU A 282 3.16 5.07 20.12
CA LEU A 282 4.42 5.81 20.03
C LEU A 282 4.48 6.82 18.87
N LEU A 283 3.56 6.74 17.90
CA LEU A 283 3.54 7.65 16.75
C LEU A 283 3.42 9.14 17.14
N PRO A 284 2.48 9.55 18.03
CA PRO A 284 2.41 10.95 18.48
C PRO A 284 3.71 11.44 19.13
N ALA A 285 4.39 10.59 19.90
CA ALA A 285 5.67 10.94 20.53
C ALA A 285 6.76 11.19 19.48
N GLY A 286 6.84 10.35 18.44
CA GLY A 286 7.77 10.55 17.32
C GLY A 286 7.50 11.83 16.54
N VAL A 287 6.22 12.11 16.23
CA VAL A 287 5.80 13.35 15.55
C VAL A 287 6.14 14.57 16.41
N PHE A 288 5.87 14.53 17.71
CA PHE A 288 6.20 15.61 18.63
C PHE A 288 7.72 15.86 18.71
N ALA A 289 8.52 14.81 18.82
CA ALA A 289 9.98 14.92 18.82
C ALA A 289 10.51 15.53 17.51
N PHE A 290 9.97 15.11 16.36
CA PHE A 290 10.31 15.70 15.06
C PHE A 290 9.95 17.19 14.99
N LEU A 291 8.74 17.57 15.41
CA LEU A 291 8.32 18.98 15.45
C LEU A 291 9.22 19.82 16.36
N LEU A 292 9.62 19.29 17.52
CA LEU A 292 10.55 19.97 18.42
C LEU A 292 11.89 20.25 17.74
N TRP A 293 12.45 19.26 17.01
CA TRP A 293 13.68 19.44 16.24
C TRP A 293 13.51 20.41 15.08
N ALA A 294 12.40 20.34 14.35
CA ALA A 294 12.10 21.25 13.25
C ALA A 294 12.00 22.70 13.75
N VAL A 295 11.29 22.94 14.86
CA VAL A 295 11.20 24.25 15.50
C VAL A 295 12.59 24.72 15.97
N SER A 296 13.37 23.84 16.59
CA SER A 296 14.74 24.16 17.04
C SER A 296 15.65 24.55 15.87
N ALA A 297 15.57 23.83 14.73
CA ALA A 297 16.31 24.16 13.52
C ALA A 297 15.89 25.53 12.95
N VAL A 298 14.59 25.83 12.90
CA VAL A 298 14.08 27.14 12.48
C VAL A 298 14.62 28.25 13.39
N LEU A 299 14.56 28.05 14.72
CA LEU A 299 15.09 29.01 15.69
C LEU A 299 16.60 29.22 15.53
N LEU A 300 17.37 28.16 15.28
CA LEU A 300 18.81 28.25 15.00
C LEU A 300 19.10 29.06 13.73
N VAL A 301 18.35 28.83 12.65
CA VAL A 301 18.49 29.60 11.41
C VAL A 301 18.16 31.07 11.64
N LEU A 302 17.08 31.38 12.37
CA LEU A 302 16.72 32.74 12.73
C LEU A 302 17.78 33.41 13.62
N ALA A 303 18.30 32.70 14.62
CA ALA A 303 19.37 33.17 15.49
C ALA A 303 20.67 33.43 14.70
N TRP A 304 21.04 32.53 13.79
CA TRP A 304 22.19 32.70 12.91
C TRP A 304 22.02 33.90 11.97
N ARG A 305 20.84 34.07 11.34
CA ARG A 305 20.55 35.24 10.50
C ARG A 305 20.66 36.53 11.30
N ARG A 306 20.08 36.57 12.50
CA ARG A 306 20.18 37.71 13.42
C ARG A 306 21.63 38.00 13.80
N ARG A 307 22.40 36.97 14.17
CA ARG A 307 23.81 37.08 14.54
C ARG A 307 24.66 37.58 13.37
N ARG A 308 24.42 37.07 12.17
CA ARG A 308 25.13 37.49 10.95
C ARG A 308 24.87 38.95 10.62
N ARG A 309 23.62 39.41 10.77
CA ARG A 309 23.26 40.83 10.60
C ARG A 309 23.98 41.71 11.63
N GLN A 310 23.94 41.35 12.91
CA GLN A 310 24.64 42.08 13.98
C GLN A 310 26.16 42.12 13.78
N ASN A 311 26.76 41.02 13.32
CA ASN A 311 28.19 40.96 13.03
C ASN A 311 28.56 41.87 11.85
N ARG A 312 27.75 41.92 10.79
CA ARG A 312 27.96 42.86 9.67
C ARG A 312 27.87 44.31 10.15
N GLU A 313 26.90 44.64 10.98
CA GLU A 313 26.75 45.98 11.58
C GLU A 313 27.90 46.32 12.55
N ARG A 314 28.54 45.32 13.19
CA ARG A 314 29.74 45.51 14.01
C ARG A 314 30.99 45.74 13.17
N LEU A 315 31.22 44.93 12.13
CA LEU A 315 32.35 45.11 11.22
C LEU A 315 32.27 46.46 10.51
N ALA A 316 31.10 46.85 10.00
CA ALA A 316 30.92 48.14 9.34
C ALA A 316 31.23 49.34 10.26
N ARG A 317 30.97 49.21 11.58
CA ARG A 317 31.35 50.24 12.56
C ARG A 317 32.87 50.29 12.76
N TRP A 318 33.52 49.14 12.90
CA TRP A 318 34.98 49.08 13.04
C TRP A 318 35.71 49.59 11.79
N GLU A 319 35.23 49.27 10.59
CA GLU A 319 35.78 49.79 9.32
C GLU A 319 35.70 51.33 9.26
N LEU A 320 34.61 51.91 9.77
CA LEU A 320 34.42 53.36 9.82
C LEU A 320 35.35 54.02 10.85
N GLU A 321 35.46 53.43 12.04
CA GLU A 321 36.39 53.87 13.09
C GLU A 321 37.87 53.79 12.63
N GLU A 322 38.24 52.72 11.92
CA GLU A 322 39.58 52.54 11.34
C GLU A 322 39.86 53.57 10.24
N ALA A 323 38.89 53.82 9.34
CA ALA A 323 39.02 54.84 8.30
C ALA A 323 39.21 56.24 8.90
N GLU A 324 38.44 56.59 9.93
CA GLU A 324 38.61 57.85 10.68
C GLU A 324 39.98 57.92 11.37
N ALA A 325 40.43 56.83 11.99
CA ALA A 325 41.75 56.77 12.62
C ALA A 325 42.89 56.93 11.59
N MET A 326 42.79 56.32 10.42
CA MET A 326 43.76 56.47 9.33
C MET A 326 43.76 57.89 8.77
N ALA A 327 42.58 58.51 8.57
CA ALA A 327 42.48 59.90 8.14
C ALA A 327 43.17 60.85 9.13
N ARG A 328 42.91 60.68 10.43
CA ARG A 328 43.58 61.47 11.49
C ARG A 328 45.09 61.27 11.53
N ARG A 329 45.59 60.06 11.27
CA ARG A 329 47.05 59.78 11.19
C ARG A 329 47.66 60.46 9.97
N ALA A 330 47.05 60.33 8.80
CA ALA A 330 47.53 60.96 7.57
C ALA A 330 47.53 62.50 7.67
N GLU A 331 46.54 63.07 8.34
CA GLU A 331 46.49 64.52 8.62
C GLU A 331 47.66 64.95 9.50
N ARG A 332 47.92 64.25 10.61
CA ARG A 332 49.09 64.52 11.48
C ARG A 332 50.42 64.36 10.74
N GLU A 333 50.56 63.34 9.90
CA GLU A 333 51.79 63.15 9.10
C GLU A 333 51.99 64.29 8.11
N ARG A 334 50.93 64.79 7.47
CA ARG A 334 50.99 65.98 6.60
C ARG A 334 51.37 67.24 7.37
N GLU A 335 50.79 67.46 8.54
CA GLU A 335 51.16 68.59 9.41
C GLU A 335 52.64 68.53 9.80
N LEU A 336 53.13 67.37 10.23
CA LEU A 336 54.53 67.17 10.58
C LEU A 336 55.46 67.39 9.37
N ALA A 337 55.08 66.91 8.18
CA ALA A 337 55.85 67.12 6.95
C ALA A 337 55.90 68.61 6.55
N LEU A 338 54.78 69.34 6.70
CA LEU A 338 54.73 70.79 6.45
C LEU A 338 55.66 71.54 7.42
N LEU A 339 55.62 71.19 8.71
CA LEU A 339 56.51 71.77 9.72
C LEU A 339 57.99 71.49 9.41
N ALA A 340 58.32 70.28 8.97
CA ALA A 340 59.67 69.93 8.54
C ALA A 340 60.12 70.75 7.30
N GLN A 341 59.25 70.94 6.31
CA GLN A 341 59.56 71.78 5.14
C GLN A 341 59.82 73.25 5.52
N LEU A 342 59.02 73.80 6.46
CA LEU A 342 59.21 75.15 6.98
C LEU A 342 60.55 75.31 7.74
N GLN A 343 61.06 74.24 8.34
CA GLN A 343 62.38 74.23 9.00
C GLN A 343 63.55 74.07 8.01
N THR A 344 63.31 73.65 6.75
CA THR A 344 64.36 73.50 5.72
C THR A 344 64.59 74.73 4.85
N VAL A 345 63.92 75.86 5.13
CA VAL A 345 64.24 77.14 4.47
C VAL A 345 65.65 77.56 4.91
N PRO A 346 66.65 77.63 4.00
CA PRO A 346 67.99 78.05 4.39
C PRO A 346 67.91 79.49 4.92
N PRO A 347 68.69 79.85 5.96
CA PRO A 347 68.69 81.20 6.49
C PRO A 347 69.03 82.18 5.35
N ALA A 348 68.28 83.28 5.28
CA ALA A 348 68.54 84.36 4.33
C ALA A 348 70.03 84.74 4.39
N PRO A 349 70.71 84.92 3.24
CA PRO A 349 72.13 85.25 3.24
C PRO A 349 72.36 86.52 4.06
N PRO A 350 73.44 86.56 4.86
CA PRO A 350 73.70 87.69 5.74
C PRO A 350 73.93 88.98 4.93
N ARG A 351 73.40 90.08 5.46
CA ARG A 351 73.20 91.38 4.80
C ARG A 351 74.47 92.18 4.42
N TRP A 352 75.65 91.56 4.36
CA TRP A 352 76.94 92.24 4.12
C TRP A 352 77.58 91.96 2.75
N MET A 353 76.87 91.34 1.81
CA MET A 353 77.33 91.16 0.42
C MET A 353 76.63 92.12 -0.56
N ASN A 354 76.73 93.43 -0.31
CA ASN A 354 76.59 94.48 -1.33
C ASN A 354 77.47 95.67 -0.98
#